data_AF-A0A2G9XKA8-F1
#
_entry.id   AF-A0A2G9XKA8-F1
#
_cell.length_a   1.000
_cell.length_b   1.000
_cell.length_c   1.000
_cell.angle_alpha   90.00
_cell.angle_beta   90.00
_cell.angle_gamma   90.00
#
_symmetry.space_group_name_H-M   'P 1'
#
loop_
_entity.id
_entity.type
_entity.pdbx_description
1 polymer ?
#
loop_
_entity_poly.entity_id
_entity_poly.type
_entity_poly.pdbx_seq_one_letter_code
_entity_poly.pdbx_strand_id
1 'polypeptide(L)' 'DDYRPALIELAHLRKPVDDFFDSVLVMTEDEKTRHNRLSLLREIFMLFHRIADFSKIVVES' A
#
# COMPACT_ATOMS: atom_id res chain seq x y z
N ASP A 1 22.95 -7.95 -2.52
CA ASP A 1 22.30 -6.87 -1.76
C ASP A 1 21.21 -7.42 -0.87
N ASP A 2 21.24 -7.03 0.40
CA ASP A 2 20.33 -7.55 1.42
C ASP A 2 19.04 -6.71 1.42
N TYR A 3 17.97 -7.22 0.81
CA TYR A 3 16.67 -6.55 0.74
C TYR A 3 15.86 -6.68 2.03
N ARG A 4 16.31 -7.48 3.01
CA ARG A 4 15.57 -7.75 4.26
C ARG A 4 15.26 -6.48 5.07
N PRO A 5 16.17 -5.50 5.23
CA PRO A 5 15.86 -4.27 5.97
C PRO A 5 14.73 -3.46 5.31
N ALA A 6 14.73 -3.35 3.97
CA ALA A 6 13.68 -2.64 3.25
C ALA A 6 12.32 -3.33 3.36
N LEU A 7 12.29 -4.67 3.38
CA LEU A 7 11.07 -5.46 3.60
C LEU A 7 10.52 -5.31 5.02
N ILE A 8 11.39 -5.20 6.03
CA ILE A 8 10.99 -4.94 7.42
C ILE A 8 10.37 -3.54 7.55
N GLU A 9 10.99 -2.51 6.95
CA GLU A 9 10.43 -1.16 6.95
C GLU A 9 9.08 -1.09 6.22
N LEU A 10 8.92 -1.85 5.14
CA LEU A 10 7.63 -1.97 4.46
C LEU A 10 6.56 -2.67 5.32
N ALA A 11 6.94 -3.68 6.09
CA ALA A 11 6.00 -4.39 6.96
C ALA A 11 5.38 -3.46 8.01
N HIS A 12 6.11 -2.40 8.43
CA HIS A 12 5.58 -1.37 9.32
C HIS A 12 4.47 -0.52 8.69
N LEU A 13 4.39 -0.44 7.35
CA LEU A 13 3.32 0.28 6.65
C LEU A 13 2.00 -0.49 6.61
N ARG A 14 2.01 -1.80 6.90
CA ARG A 14 0.79 -2.62 6.86
C ARG A 14 -0.28 -2.10 7.82
N LYS A 15 0.09 -1.91 9.09
CA LYS A 15 -0.84 -1.48 10.14
C LYS A 15 -1.51 -0.11 9.86
N PRO A 16 -0.78 0.97 9.53
CA PRO A 16 -1.42 2.25 9.23
C PRO A 16 -2.28 2.21 7.96
N VAL A 17 -1.97 1.33 7.00
CA VAL A 17 -2.81 1.13 5.81
C VAL A 17 -4.09 0.38 6.17
N ASP A 18 -4.01 -0.69 6.96
CA ASP A 18 -5.17 -1.42 7.47
C ASP A 18 -6.09 -0.50 8.29
N ASP A 19 -5.51 0.27 9.24
CA ASP A 19 -6.25 1.23 10.07
C ASP A 19 -6.96 2.32 9.22
N PHE A 20 -6.35 2.73 8.09
CA PHE A 20 -6.99 3.64 7.12
C PHE A 20 -8.23 2.99 6.48
N PHE A 21 -8.13 1.74 6.01
CA PHE A 21 -9.27 1.06 5.39
C PHE A 21 -10.41 0.77 6.37
N ASP A 22 -10.09 0.47 7.63
CA ASP A 22 -11.10 0.28 8.69
C ASP A 22 -11.85 1.57 9.01
N SER A 23 -11.16 2.72 8.91
CA SER A 23 -11.71 4.02 9.33
C SER A 23 -12.30 4.84 8.18
N VAL A 24 -12.04 4.49 6.92
CA VAL A 24 -12.33 5.34 5.76
C VAL A 24 -13.20 4.62 4.72
N LEU A 25 -14.45 5.06 4.58
CA LEU A 25 -15.34 4.61 3.51
C LEU A 25 -14.92 5.18 2.15
N VAL A 26 -14.08 4.47 1.40
CA VAL A 26 -13.53 4.97 0.12
C VAL A 26 -14.62 5.28 -0.91
N MET A 27 -15.61 4.39 -1.05
CA MET A 27 -16.70 4.52 -2.03
C MET A 27 -17.87 5.34 -1.46
N THR A 28 -17.58 6.54 -0.97
CA THR A 28 -18.59 7.49 -0.51
C THR A 28 -19.32 8.17 -1.68
N GLU A 29 -20.50 8.71 -1.42
CA GLU A 29 -21.33 9.43 -2.40
C GLU A 29 -20.72 10.76 -2.85
N ASP A 30 -19.99 11.45 -1.96
CA ASP A 30 -19.27 12.67 -2.32
C ASP A 30 -18.11 12.35 -3.27
N GLU A 31 -18.29 12.68 -4.55
CA GLU A 31 -17.34 12.43 -5.61
C GLU A 31 -15.97 13.05 -5.35
N LYS A 32 -15.92 14.23 -4.73
CA LYS A 32 -14.64 14.91 -4.44
C LYS A 32 -13.85 14.13 -3.39
N THR A 33 -14.51 13.71 -2.32
CA THR A 33 -13.91 12.89 -1.27
C THR A 33 -13.51 11.51 -1.78
N ARG A 34 -14.37 10.86 -2.58
CA ARG A 34 -14.05 9.57 -3.22
C ARG A 34 -12.82 9.68 -4.11
N HIS A 35 -12.73 10.71 -4.96
CA HIS A 35 -11.58 10.91 -5.83
C HIS A 35 -10.30 11.15 -5.02
N ASN A 36 -10.35 11.97 -3.97
CA ASN A 36 -9.20 12.19 -3.09
C ASN A 36 -8.69 10.88 -2.45
N ARG A 37 -9.61 10.04 -1.94
CA ARG A 37 -9.27 8.75 -1.33
C ARG A 37 -8.67 7.78 -2.35
N LEU A 38 -9.23 7.70 -3.56
CA LEU A 38 -8.69 6.87 -4.63
C LEU A 38 -7.29 7.33 -5.07
N SER A 39 -7.02 8.64 -5.10
CA SER A 39 -5.68 9.17 -5.38
C SER A 39 -4.67 8.78 -4.30
N LEU A 40 -5.05 8.87 -3.02
CA LEU A 40 -4.21 8.42 -1.90
C LEU A 40 -3.90 6.92 -2.01
N LEU A 41 -4.90 6.09 -2.31
CA LEU A 41 -4.69 4.65 -2.53
C LEU A 41 -3.74 4.38 -3.70
N ARG A 42 -3.83 5.17 -4.78
CA ARG A 42 -2.90 5.07 -5.91
C ARG A 42 -1.47 5.42 -5.50
N GLU A 43 -1.26 6.45 -4.70
CA GLU A 43 0.07 6.83 -4.21
C GLU A 43 0.68 5.76 -3.30
N ILE A 44 -0.13 5.20 -2.39
CA ILE A 44 0.26 4.06 -1.55
C ILE A 44 0.64 2.86 -2.42
N PHE A 45 -0.20 2.53 -3.41
CA PHE A 45 0.10 1.45 -4.37
C PHE A 45 1.40 1.72 -5.13
N MET A 46 1.66 2.95 -5.57
CA MET A 46 2.91 3.30 -6.27
C MET A 46 4.14 3.21 -5.37
N LEU A 47 4.01 3.59 -4.08
CA LEU A 47 5.07 3.43 -3.09
C LEU A 47 5.45 1.95 -2.95
N PHE A 48 4.45 1.08 -2.81
CA PHE A 48 4.67 -0.36 -2.78
C PHE A 48 5.19 -0.87 -4.12
N HIS A 49 4.69 -0.42 -5.25
CA HIS A 49 5.10 -0.87 -6.58
C HIS A 49 6.57 -0.56 -6.89
N ARG A 50 7.07 0.60 -6.46
CA ARG A 50 8.49 0.96 -6.58
C ARG A 50 9.41 0.02 -5.82
N ILE A 51 8.89 -0.63 -4.77
CA ILE A 51 9.63 -1.60 -3.97
C ILE A 51 9.27 -3.03 -4.38
N ALA A 52 8.08 -3.26 -4.95
CA ALA A 52 7.53 -4.54 -5.37
C ALA A 52 7.89 -4.96 -6.81
N ASP A 53 8.97 -4.42 -7.38
CA ASP A 53 9.70 -5.10 -8.48
C ASP A 53 10.45 -6.36 -7.96
N PHE A 54 9.83 -7.06 -7.00
CA PHE A 54 10.18 -8.38 -6.49
C PHE A 54 9.25 -9.45 -7.08
N SER A 55 8.65 -9.19 -8.25
CA SER A 55 7.95 -10.22 -9.04
C SER A 55 8.83 -11.46 -9.35
N LYS A 56 10.13 -11.42 -9.02
CA LYS A 56 11.08 -12.53 -9.06
C LYS A 56 11.34 -13.25 -7.74
N ILE A 57 10.76 -12.83 -6.61
CA ILE A 57 10.83 -13.62 -5.37
C ILE A 57 9.76 -14.70 -5.46
N VAL A 58 10.12 -15.79 -6.12
CA VAL A 58 9.44 -17.07 -5.97
C VAL A 58 9.73 -17.53 -4.54
N VAL A 59 8.72 -17.49 -3.68
CA VAL A 59 8.78 -18.26 -2.45
C VAL A 59 8.64 -19.72 -2.90
N GLU A 60 9.78 -20.42 -3.05
CA GLU A 60 9.76 -21.87 -3.20
C GLU A 60 8.97 -22.45 -2.02
N SER A 61 7.92 -23.18 -2.39
CA SER A 61 7.03 -23.90 -1.48
C SER A 61 7.62 -25.26 -1.15
#